data_AF-A0A328WC46-F1
#
_entry.id   AF-A0A328WC46-F1
#
_cell.length_a   1.000
_cell.length_b   1.000
_cell.length_c   1.000
_cell.angle_alpha   90.00
_cell.angle_beta   90.00
_cell.angle_gamma   90.00
#
_symmetry.space_group_name_H-M   'P 1'
#
loop_
_entity.id
_entity.type
_entity.pdbx_description
1 polymer ?
#
loop_
_entity_poly.entity_id
_entity_poly.type
_entity_poly.pdbx_seq_one_letter_code
_entity_poly.pdbx_strand_id
1 'polypeptide(L)'
;MKAMPKVTNEGLYLEDTLVDDTFTGVVPFNSHLGQGTADLLLQTVDDGAQPEGESPNESESNISGYIIGIPVTPGLFHPRFDLAAWNAYESAVSAAQNSYHEALSEWHALPKEQRGDMPILVSPPQPELWIEGLTQKEIEELTRPQPIVPNEVDRLGNEMVTRELEALELRQQNEAQGAQIVGLELRLLSLENS
;
A
#
# COMPACT_ATOMS: atom_id res chain seq x y z
N MET A 1 -0.15 -5.33 9.20
CA MET A 1 -1.39 -5.40 9.99
C MET A 1 -1.83 -3.97 10.23
N LYS A 2 -3.05 -3.64 9.80
CA LYS A 2 -3.65 -2.31 10.01
C LYS A 2 -4.79 -2.44 11.01
N ALA A 3 -4.81 -1.55 12.00
CA ALA A 3 -5.96 -1.41 12.88
C ALA A 3 -7.11 -0.81 12.06
N MET A 4 -8.20 -1.57 11.89
CA MET A 4 -9.46 -1.02 11.41
C MET A 4 -10.35 -0.72 12.62
N PRO A 5 -10.71 0.56 12.84
CA PRO A 5 -11.64 0.92 13.90
C PRO A 5 -13.02 0.40 13.51
N LYS A 6 -13.56 -0.50 14.33
CA LYS A 6 -14.96 -0.89 14.23
C LYS A 6 -15.78 0.28 14.75
N VAL A 7 -16.62 0.84 13.89
CA VAL A 7 -17.49 1.98 14.23
C VAL A 7 -18.95 1.57 14.18
N THR A 8 -19.77 2.19 15.02
CA THR A 8 -21.23 2.10 14.90
C THR A 8 -21.69 2.79 13.62
N ASN A 9 -22.98 2.60 13.26
CA ASN A 9 -23.59 3.30 12.14
C ASN A 9 -23.65 4.84 12.32
N GLU A 10 -23.36 5.33 13.53
CA GLU A 10 -23.25 6.75 13.88
C GLU A 10 -21.79 7.25 13.83
N GLY A 11 -20.84 6.39 13.45
CA GLY A 11 -19.42 6.70 13.40
C GLY A 11 -18.73 6.68 14.77
N LEU A 12 -19.37 6.16 15.82
CA LEU A 12 -18.77 6.04 17.15
C LEU A 12 -17.84 4.82 17.21
N TYR A 13 -16.63 5.03 17.71
CA TYR A 13 -15.62 3.99 17.87
C TYR A 13 -16.05 2.93 18.89
N LEU A 14 -15.87 1.66 18.54
CA LEU A 14 -16.08 0.49 19.43
C LEU A 14 -14.74 -0.11 19.86
N GLU A 15 -14.01 -0.70 18.90
CA GLU A 15 -12.75 -1.43 19.14
C GLU A 15 -11.93 -1.50 17.85
N ASP A 16 -10.60 -1.60 17.97
CA ASP A 16 -9.71 -1.85 16.86
C ASP A 16 -9.62 -3.34 16.58
N THR A 17 -9.98 -3.76 15.37
CA THR A 17 -9.68 -5.12 14.89
C THR A 17 -8.39 -5.08 14.09
N LEU A 18 -7.40 -5.88 14.51
CA LEU A 18 -6.16 -6.05 13.74
C LEU A 18 -6.45 -6.92 12.52
N VAL A 19 -6.43 -6.31 11.35
CA VAL A 19 -6.58 -7.02 10.07
C VAL A 19 -5.20 -7.14 9.43
N ASP A 20 -4.89 -8.32 8.90
CA ASP A 20 -3.67 -8.53 8.11
C ASP A 20 -3.71 -7.65 6.85
N ASP A 21 -2.58 -7.04 6.49
CA ASP A 21 -2.48 -6.22 5.28
C ASP A 21 -2.69 -7.06 4.02
N THR A 22 -2.60 -8.39 4.15
CA THR A 22 -2.75 -9.38 3.09
C THR A 22 -4.04 -10.21 3.25
N PHE A 23 -5.16 -9.55 3.57
CA PHE A 23 -6.45 -10.25 3.62
C PHE A 23 -6.80 -10.84 2.24
N THR A 24 -6.77 -12.17 2.15
CA THR A 24 -7.23 -12.94 0.98
C THR A 24 -8.40 -13.80 1.44
N GLY A 25 -9.58 -13.60 0.87
CA GLY A 25 -10.76 -14.38 1.27
C GLY A 25 -12.09 -13.66 1.04
N VAL A 26 -13.17 -14.36 1.37
CA VAL A 26 -14.54 -13.87 1.24
C VAL A 26 -15.11 -13.69 2.65
N VAL A 27 -15.45 -12.46 3.02
CA VAL A 27 -16.04 -12.13 4.33
C VAL A 27 -17.46 -11.58 4.12
N PRO A 28 -18.50 -12.20 4.70
CA PRO A 28 -19.84 -11.63 4.67
C PRO A 28 -19.87 -10.33 5.47
N PHE A 29 -20.67 -9.36 5.01
CA PHE A 29 -21.05 -8.20 5.82
C PHE A 29 -22.57 -8.14 5.96
N ASN A 30 -23.02 -7.83 7.16
CA ASN A 30 -24.44 -7.87 7.53
C ASN A 30 -24.98 -6.44 7.70
N SER A 31 -26.21 -6.18 7.24
CA SER A 31 -26.91 -4.94 7.59
C SER A 31 -27.65 -5.17 8.89
N HIS A 32 -27.33 -4.39 9.92
CA HIS A 32 -28.17 -4.35 11.12
C HIS A 32 -29.49 -3.65 10.77
N LEU A 33 -30.55 -4.42 10.54
CA LEU A 33 -31.91 -3.90 10.63
C LEU A 33 -32.13 -3.48 12.08
N GLY A 34 -32.23 -2.17 12.32
CA GLY A 34 -32.50 -1.63 13.64
C GLY A 34 -33.81 -2.19 14.20
N GLN A 35 -33.73 -2.79 15.39
CA GLN A 35 -34.89 -3.00 16.25
C GLN A 35 -34.68 -2.11 17.48
N GLY A 36 -35.66 -1.22 17.67
CA GLY A 36 -35.53 -0.01 18.47
C GLY A 36 -35.31 -0.22 19.96
N THR A 37 -34.78 0.84 20.57
CA THR A 37 -35.16 1.36 21.89
C THR A 37 -35.83 0.36 22.84
N ALA A 38 -35.02 -0.33 23.64
CA ALA A 38 -35.41 -0.72 24.98
C ALA A 38 -34.18 -0.61 25.88
N ASP A 39 -34.18 0.46 26.69
CA ASP A 39 -33.48 0.64 27.96
C ASP A 39 -32.02 0.16 28.06
N LEU A 40 -31.05 1.08 28.13
CA LEU A 40 -30.67 1.66 29.43
C LEU A 40 -30.83 0.70 30.60
N LEU A 41 -29.94 -0.27 30.76
CA LEU A 41 -29.39 -0.57 32.08
C LEU A 41 -27.91 -0.97 31.98
N LEU A 42 -27.07 0.03 32.25
CA LEU A 42 -25.86 -0.15 33.05
C LEU A 42 -26.18 -1.11 34.21
N GLN A 43 -25.49 -2.24 34.29
CA GLN A 43 -25.16 -2.84 35.58
C GLN A 43 -23.79 -3.52 35.49
N THR A 44 -22.80 -2.71 35.82
CA THR A 44 -21.49 -3.10 36.30
C THR A 44 -21.61 -3.85 37.64
N VAL A 45 -21.01 -5.05 37.68
CA VAL A 45 -20.34 -5.73 38.82
C VAL A 45 -21.18 -6.06 40.08
N ASP A 46 -21.46 -7.35 40.27
CA ASP A 46 -21.01 -8.23 41.38
C ASP A 46 -22.08 -9.20 41.92
N ASP A 47 -21.60 -10.42 42.15
CA ASP A 47 -22.08 -11.50 43.01
C ASP A 47 -23.46 -12.19 42.80
N GLY A 48 -23.38 -13.52 42.62
CA GLY A 48 -24.40 -14.45 43.08
C GLY A 48 -25.38 -15.03 42.06
N ALA A 49 -25.21 -16.34 41.83
CA ALA A 49 -26.21 -17.31 41.35
C ALA A 49 -26.53 -17.37 39.84
N GLN A 50 -25.94 -18.39 39.20
CA GLN A 50 -26.46 -19.07 38.01
C GLN A 50 -27.93 -19.49 38.25
N PRO A 51 -28.79 -19.34 37.22
CA PRO A 51 -29.37 -20.55 36.68
C PRO A 51 -29.14 -20.66 35.18
N GLU A 52 -29.01 -21.92 34.80
CA GLU A 52 -28.84 -22.43 33.45
C GLU A 52 -29.92 -21.93 32.49
N GLY A 53 -29.50 -21.66 31.25
CA GLY A 53 -30.36 -21.75 30.08
C GLY A 53 -30.84 -20.41 29.55
N GLU A 54 -30.02 -19.75 28.75
CA GLU A 54 -30.49 -18.91 27.66
C GLU A 54 -29.36 -18.80 26.63
N SER A 55 -29.55 -19.48 25.50
CA SER A 55 -28.69 -19.36 24.33
C SER A 55 -28.54 -17.88 23.96
N PRO A 56 -27.34 -17.39 23.60
CA PRO A 56 -27.20 -16.03 23.09
C PRO A 56 -28.15 -15.89 21.90
N ASN A 57 -29.07 -14.95 22.01
CA ASN A 57 -30.02 -14.59 20.97
C ASN A 57 -29.22 -14.19 19.73
N GLU A 58 -28.98 -15.14 18.81
CA GLU A 58 -28.42 -14.89 17.48
C GLU A 58 -29.39 -13.94 16.78
N SER A 59 -29.11 -12.64 16.93
CA SER A 59 -29.82 -11.61 16.19
C SER A 59 -29.69 -11.99 14.71
N GLU A 60 -30.83 -12.23 14.04
CA GLU A 60 -30.92 -12.60 12.63
C GLU A 60 -30.29 -11.51 11.76
N SER A 61 -28.97 -11.55 11.66
CA SER A 61 -28.19 -10.59 10.89
C SER A 61 -28.27 -11.03 9.43
N ASN A 62 -29.10 -10.33 8.65
CA ASN A 62 -29.24 -10.59 7.22
C ASN A 62 -27.93 -10.23 6.51
N ILE A 63 -27.27 -11.25 5.95
CA ILE A 63 -26.08 -11.10 5.10
C ILE A 63 -26.45 -10.20 3.94
N SER A 64 -25.81 -9.04 3.86
CA SER A 64 -26.10 -8.01 2.85
C SER A 64 -25.15 -8.07 1.66
N GLY A 65 -24.01 -8.74 1.83
CA GLY A 65 -23.10 -9.03 0.74
C GLY A 65 -21.81 -9.65 1.26
N TYR A 66 -20.84 -9.75 0.37
CA TYR A 66 -19.52 -10.29 0.66
C TYR A 66 -18.44 -9.31 0.20
N ILE A 67 -17.43 -9.13 1.05
CA ILE A 67 -16.17 -8.47 0.71
C ILE A 67 -15.20 -9.57 0.25
N ILE A 68 -14.62 -9.41 -0.94
CA ILE A 68 -13.65 -10.35 -1.49
C ILE A 68 -12.28 -9.68 -1.51
N GLY A 69 -11.34 -10.19 -0.73
CA GLY A 69 -9.93 -9.83 -0.77
C GLY A 69 -9.23 -10.61 -1.88
N ILE A 70 -8.83 -9.91 -2.94
CA ILE A 70 -8.05 -10.48 -4.05
C ILE A 70 -6.64 -9.89 -3.97
N PRO A 71 -5.57 -10.71 -3.95
CA PRO A 71 -4.21 -10.19 -3.95
C PRO A 71 -3.94 -9.37 -5.21
N VAL A 72 -3.26 -8.25 -5.04
CA VAL A 72 -2.85 -7.37 -6.13
C VAL A 72 -1.45 -7.74 -6.58
N THR A 73 -1.20 -7.70 -7.90
CA THR A 73 0.14 -7.82 -8.47
C THR A 73 1.03 -6.67 -7.95
N PRO A 74 2.21 -6.95 -7.34
CA PRO A 74 3.09 -5.90 -6.84
C PRO A 74 3.63 -5.06 -8.00
N GLY A 75 3.83 -3.77 -7.76
CA GLY A 75 4.42 -2.83 -8.73
C GLY A 75 3.44 -1.92 -9.47
N LEU A 76 2.13 -2.14 -9.30
CA LEU A 76 1.10 -1.25 -9.86
C LEU A 76 0.95 0.03 -9.03
N PHE A 77 0.82 1.17 -9.69
CA PHE A 77 0.50 2.45 -9.09
C PHE A 77 -1.03 2.65 -9.05
N HIS A 78 -1.57 2.73 -7.83
CA HIS A 78 -3.03 2.82 -7.61
C HIS A 78 -3.79 1.72 -8.38
N PRO A 79 -3.58 0.44 -8.03
CA PRO A 79 -4.15 -0.69 -8.76
C PRO A 79 -5.67 -0.59 -8.86
N ARG A 80 -6.20 -0.82 -10.06
CA ARG A 80 -7.64 -0.83 -10.33
C ARG A 80 -8.07 -2.17 -10.90
N PHE A 81 -9.22 -2.67 -10.47
CA PHE A 81 -9.80 -3.89 -10.99
C PHE A 81 -10.58 -3.61 -12.29
N ASP A 82 -10.28 -4.36 -13.35
CA ASP A 82 -10.95 -4.27 -14.64
C ASP A 82 -12.23 -5.14 -14.66
N LEU A 83 -13.35 -4.50 -14.32
CA LEU A 83 -14.67 -5.13 -14.35
C LEU A 83 -15.10 -5.56 -15.76
N ALA A 84 -14.66 -4.86 -16.82
CA ALA A 84 -15.04 -5.20 -18.17
C ALA A 84 -14.32 -6.48 -18.63
N ALA A 85 -13.03 -6.60 -18.33
CA ALA A 85 -12.27 -7.83 -18.56
C ALA A 85 -12.83 -9.01 -17.75
N TRP A 86 -13.23 -8.78 -16.49
CA TRP A 86 -13.90 -9.78 -15.66
C TRP A 86 -15.21 -10.27 -16.30
N ASN A 87 -16.10 -9.36 -16.69
CA ASN A 87 -17.39 -9.73 -17.29
C ASN A 87 -17.20 -10.48 -18.62
N ALA A 88 -16.21 -10.08 -19.42
CA ALA A 88 -15.87 -10.78 -20.65
C ALA A 88 -15.37 -12.20 -20.37
N TYR A 89 -14.49 -12.38 -19.39
CA TYR A 89 -14.03 -13.68 -18.95
C TYR A 89 -15.17 -14.56 -18.42
N GLU A 90 -16.04 -14.03 -17.58
CA GLU A 90 -17.21 -14.73 -17.06
C GLU A 90 -18.13 -15.21 -18.19
N SER A 91 -18.37 -14.35 -19.19
CA SER A 91 -19.15 -14.71 -20.38
C SER A 91 -18.50 -15.83 -21.19
N ALA A 92 -17.16 -15.82 -21.32
CA ALA A 92 -16.41 -16.85 -22.03
C ALA A 92 -16.43 -18.19 -21.28
N VAL A 93 -16.32 -18.17 -19.95
CA VAL A 93 -16.44 -19.36 -19.10
C VAL A 93 -17.84 -19.96 -19.23
N SER A 94 -18.89 -19.12 -19.18
CA SER A 94 -20.27 -19.58 -19.35
C SER A 94 -20.49 -20.20 -20.73
N ALA A 95 -19.99 -19.57 -21.80
CA ALA A 95 -20.09 -20.10 -23.16
C ALA A 95 -19.37 -21.45 -23.32
N ALA A 96 -18.18 -21.60 -22.72
CA ALA A 96 -17.43 -22.86 -22.73
C ALA A 96 -18.19 -23.97 -21.97
N GLN A 97 -18.77 -23.64 -20.82
CA GLN A 97 -19.62 -24.56 -20.07
C GLN A 97 -20.86 -24.98 -20.86
N ASN A 98 -21.54 -24.05 -21.51
CA ASN A 98 -22.71 -24.37 -22.33
C ASN A 98 -22.34 -25.30 -23.49
N SER A 99 -21.27 -24.98 -24.23
CA SER A 99 -20.76 -25.81 -25.32
C SER A 99 -20.42 -27.23 -24.84
N TYR A 100 -19.82 -27.35 -23.65
CA TYR A 100 -19.52 -28.64 -23.05
C TYR A 100 -20.79 -29.42 -22.68
N HIS A 101 -21.78 -28.77 -22.08
CA HIS A 101 -23.06 -29.41 -21.74
C HIS A 101 -23.81 -29.88 -22.99
N GLU A 102 -23.81 -29.08 -24.06
CA GLU A 102 -24.39 -29.46 -25.34
C GLU A 102 -23.68 -30.68 -25.92
N ALA A 103 -22.34 -30.65 -26.03
CA ALA A 103 -21.55 -31.77 -26.53
C ALA A 103 -21.75 -33.04 -25.67
N LEU A 104 -21.84 -32.89 -24.34
CA LEU A 104 -22.09 -33.99 -23.42
C LEU A 104 -23.50 -34.56 -23.61
N SER A 105 -24.49 -33.72 -23.84
CA SER A 105 -25.86 -34.15 -24.10
C SER A 105 -25.97 -34.92 -25.42
N GLU A 106 -25.30 -34.47 -26.48
CA GLU A 106 -25.22 -35.17 -27.77
C GLU A 106 -24.51 -36.52 -27.61
N TRP A 107 -23.39 -36.54 -26.87
CA TRP A 107 -22.65 -37.77 -26.57
C TRP A 107 -23.50 -38.79 -25.79
N HIS A 108 -24.32 -38.33 -24.84
CA HIS A 108 -25.25 -39.19 -24.11
C HIS A 108 -26.43 -39.69 -24.97
N ALA A 109 -26.87 -38.91 -25.97
CA ALA A 109 -27.91 -39.31 -26.91
C ALA A 109 -27.45 -40.38 -27.91
N LEU A 110 -26.15 -40.46 -28.20
CA LEU A 110 -25.59 -41.49 -29.08
C LEU A 110 -25.66 -42.89 -28.45
N PRO A 111 -25.97 -43.94 -29.26
CA PRO A 111 -25.82 -45.33 -28.87
C PRO A 111 -24.38 -45.65 -28.43
N LYS A 112 -24.21 -46.59 -27.51
CA LYS A 112 -22.92 -46.90 -26.87
C LYS A 112 -21.83 -47.30 -27.88
N GLU A 113 -22.22 -47.90 -29.01
CA GLU A 113 -21.30 -48.35 -30.06
C GLU A 113 -20.77 -47.20 -30.92
N GLN A 114 -21.47 -46.06 -30.96
CA GLN A 114 -21.09 -44.87 -31.73
C GLN A 114 -20.52 -43.76 -30.84
N ARG A 115 -20.51 -44.01 -29.53
CA ARG A 115 -20.04 -43.10 -28.52
C ARG A 115 -18.51 -43.13 -28.53
N GLY A 116 -17.91 -42.14 -29.18
CA GLY A 116 -16.46 -41.91 -29.16
C GLY A 116 -15.99 -41.37 -27.80
N ASP A 117 -14.88 -40.64 -27.82
CA ASP A 117 -14.32 -40.06 -26.59
C ASP A 117 -15.30 -39.09 -25.93
N MET A 118 -15.25 -39.07 -24.59
CA MET A 118 -16.08 -38.17 -23.80
C MET A 118 -15.63 -36.72 -24.04
N PRO A 119 -16.57 -35.77 -24.22
CA PRO A 119 -16.23 -34.36 -24.32
C PRO A 119 -15.43 -33.89 -23.10
N ILE A 120 -14.55 -32.92 -23.29
CA ILE A 120 -13.73 -32.33 -22.22
C ILE A 120 -14.08 -30.86 -22.11
N LEU A 121 -14.30 -30.38 -20.88
CA LEU A 121 -14.50 -28.96 -20.63
C LEU A 121 -13.18 -28.21 -20.80
N VAL A 122 -13.13 -27.32 -21.78
CA VAL A 122 -11.99 -26.41 -22.00
C VAL A 122 -12.32 -25.06 -21.40
N SER A 123 -11.77 -24.76 -20.22
CA SER A 123 -11.93 -23.44 -19.60
C SER A 123 -11.02 -22.41 -20.27
N PRO A 124 -11.51 -21.19 -20.54
CA PRO A 124 -10.65 -20.11 -21.03
C PRO A 124 -9.59 -19.72 -19.99
N PRO A 125 -8.41 -19.25 -20.40
CA PRO A 125 -7.39 -18.75 -19.47
C PRO A 125 -7.89 -17.49 -18.76
N GLN A 126 -7.61 -17.36 -17.47
CA GLN A 126 -7.96 -16.17 -16.69
C GLN A 126 -7.11 -14.97 -17.15
N PRO A 127 -7.73 -13.82 -17.51
CA PRO A 127 -6.99 -12.62 -17.88
C PRO A 127 -6.37 -11.94 -16.65
N GLU A 128 -5.44 -11.02 -16.89
CA GLU A 128 -4.94 -10.12 -15.84
C GLU A 128 -6.02 -9.06 -15.53
N LEU A 129 -6.54 -9.10 -14.30
CA LEU A 129 -7.69 -8.29 -13.88
C LEU A 129 -7.29 -7.01 -13.15
N TRP A 130 -6.03 -6.92 -12.71
CA TRP A 130 -5.48 -5.73 -12.08
C TRP A 130 -4.72 -4.92 -13.11
N ILE A 131 -5.09 -3.66 -13.26
CA ILE A 131 -4.45 -2.72 -14.19
C ILE A 131 -3.98 -1.48 -13.46
N GLU A 132 -3.05 -0.75 -14.09
CA GLU A 132 -2.62 0.57 -13.63
C GLU A 132 -3.84 1.50 -13.54
N GLY A 133 -4.05 2.10 -12.37
CA GLY A 133 -5.11 3.10 -12.19
C GLY A 133 -4.66 4.50 -12.54
N LEU A 134 -3.35 4.73 -12.63
CA LEU A 134 -2.76 6.00 -13.06
C LEU A 134 -2.32 5.93 -14.52
N THR A 135 -2.35 7.09 -15.17
CA THR A 135 -1.77 7.23 -16.49
C THR A 135 -0.24 7.20 -16.41
N GLN A 136 0.41 6.79 -17.49
CA GLN A 136 1.87 6.76 -17.58
C GLN A 136 2.53 8.10 -17.21
N LYS A 137 1.88 9.22 -17.57
CA LYS A 137 2.37 10.56 -17.24
C LYS A 137 2.32 10.84 -15.73
N GLU A 138 1.25 10.44 -15.05
CA GLU A 138 1.15 10.62 -13.59
C GLU A 138 2.16 9.72 -12.87
N ILE A 139 2.40 8.51 -13.38
CA ILE A 139 3.45 7.62 -12.88
C ILE A 139 4.82 8.28 -13.06
N GLU A 140 5.11 8.86 -14.21
CA GLU A 140 6.36 9.60 -14.47
C GLU A 140 6.52 10.83 -13.58
N GLU A 141 5.43 11.52 -13.24
CA GLU A 141 5.46 12.64 -12.29
C GLU A 141 5.74 12.16 -10.86
N LEU A 142 5.12 11.06 -10.42
CA LEU A 142 5.34 10.47 -9.10
C LEU A 142 6.72 9.83 -8.95
N THR A 143 7.25 9.25 -10.03
CA THR A 143 8.57 8.60 -10.06
C THR A 143 9.69 9.54 -10.50
N ARG A 144 9.39 10.81 -10.79
CA ARG A 144 10.39 11.81 -11.15
C ARG A 144 11.41 11.90 -10.02
N PRO A 145 12.72 11.72 -10.31
CA PRO A 145 13.74 11.89 -9.29
C PRO A 145 13.62 13.31 -8.74
N GLN A 146 13.44 13.43 -7.43
CA GLN A 146 13.48 14.74 -6.80
C GLN A 146 14.86 15.35 -7.06
N PRO A 147 14.94 16.67 -7.36
CA PRO A 147 16.22 17.31 -7.50
C PRO A 147 17.01 17.06 -6.22
N ILE A 148 18.23 16.53 -6.36
CA ILE A 148 19.15 16.30 -5.25
C ILE A 148 19.54 17.69 -4.74
N VAL A 149 18.75 18.21 -3.80
CA VAL A 149 19.13 19.39 -3.05
C VAL A 149 20.29 18.96 -2.16
N PRO A 150 21.46 19.64 -2.23
CA PRO A 150 22.57 19.33 -1.35
C PRO A 150 22.08 19.28 0.10
N ASN A 151 22.38 18.17 0.77
CA ASN A 151 22.06 17.98 2.18
C ASN A 151 22.65 19.14 2.99
N GLU A 152 22.07 19.48 4.14
CA GLU A 152 22.66 20.41 5.10
C GLU A 152 24.14 20.11 5.38
N VAL A 153 24.52 18.83 5.44
CA VAL A 153 25.92 18.38 5.57
C VAL A 153 26.76 18.77 4.35
N ASP A 154 26.23 18.62 3.14
CA ASP A 154 26.94 18.99 1.90
C ASP A 154 27.10 20.52 1.82
N ARG A 155 26.07 21.27 2.22
CA ARG A 155 26.14 22.74 2.31
C ARG A 155 27.18 23.18 3.33
N LEU A 156 27.14 22.62 4.53
CA LEU A 156 28.08 22.95 5.59
C LEU A 156 29.52 22.54 5.23
N GLY A 157 29.69 21.42 4.55
CA GLY A 157 30.97 20.98 4.01
C GLY A 157 31.55 21.98 3.00
N ASN A 158 30.73 22.46 2.06
CA ASN A 158 31.16 23.49 1.10
C ASN A 158 31.50 24.82 1.78
N GLU A 159 30.74 25.24 2.79
CA GLU A 159 31.04 26.45 3.57
C GLU A 159 32.34 26.31 4.38
N MET A 160 32.58 25.14 4.96
CA MET A 160 33.83 24.85 5.68
C MET A 160 35.04 24.91 4.76
N VAL A 161 34.99 24.26 3.60
CA VAL A 161 36.07 24.31 2.60
C VAL A 161 36.34 25.74 2.15
N THR A 162 35.29 26.53 1.93
CA THR A 162 35.41 27.95 1.56
C THR A 162 36.12 28.74 2.66
N ARG A 163 35.72 28.55 3.92
CA ARG A 163 36.34 29.21 5.09
C ARG A 163 37.80 28.79 5.30
N GLU A 164 38.12 27.52 5.08
CA GLU A 164 39.50 27.03 5.20
C GLU A 164 40.41 27.64 4.11
N LEU A 165 39.90 27.79 2.89
CA LEU A 165 40.61 28.48 1.81
C LEU A 165 40.91 29.95 2.15
N GLU A 166 39.90 30.69 2.63
CA GLU A 166 40.08 32.08 3.07
C GLU A 166 41.12 32.19 4.22
N ALA A 167 41.07 31.26 5.17
CA ALA A 167 42.02 31.23 6.29
C ALA A 167 43.46 30.93 5.83
N LEU A 168 43.64 30.05 4.86
CA LEU A 168 44.94 29.76 4.26
C LEU A 168 45.50 30.97 3.50
N GLU A 169 44.67 31.66 2.73
CA GLU A 169 45.08 32.88 2.00
C GLU A 169 45.53 33.99 2.96
N LEU A 170 44.76 34.23 4.04
CA LEU A 170 45.13 35.21 5.07
C LEU A 170 46.42 34.84 5.79
N ARG A 171 46.66 33.55 6.08
CA ARG A 171 47.93 33.10 6.67
C ARG A 171 49.10 33.37 5.73
N GLN A 172 48.96 33.02 4.45
CA GLN A 172 49.99 33.27 3.45
C GLN A 172 50.31 34.76 3.33
N GLN A 173 49.28 35.62 3.36
CA GLN A 173 49.48 37.07 3.32
C GLN A 173 50.22 37.60 4.55
N ASN A 174 49.86 37.11 5.75
CA ASN A 174 50.55 37.49 6.99
C ASN A 174 52.02 37.03 7.00
N GLU A 175 52.31 35.81 6.54
CA GLU A 175 53.68 35.32 6.41
C GLU A 175 54.50 36.19 5.43
N ALA A 176 53.91 36.56 4.29
CA ALA A 176 54.55 37.43 3.31
C ALA A 176 54.82 38.83 3.89
N GLN A 177 53.86 39.42 4.61
CA GLN A 177 54.03 40.71 5.27
C GLN A 177 55.10 40.64 6.38
N GLY A 178 55.11 39.59 7.20
CA GLY A 178 56.13 39.38 8.22
C GLY A 178 57.53 39.28 7.63
N ALA A 179 57.69 38.55 6.53
CA ALA A 179 58.96 38.45 5.81
C ALA A 179 59.43 39.82 5.26
N GLN A 180 58.50 40.64 4.75
CA GLN A 180 58.82 42.00 4.30
C GLN A 180 59.26 42.90 5.46
N ILE A 181 58.57 42.84 6.60
CA ILE A 181 58.92 43.63 7.80
C ILE A 181 60.34 43.29 8.27
N VAL A 182 60.65 42.00 8.44
CA VAL A 182 62.00 41.56 8.83
C VAL A 182 63.05 42.02 7.82
N GLY A 183 62.75 41.92 6.52
CA GLY A 183 63.65 42.41 5.47
C GLY A 183 63.91 43.92 5.55
N LEU A 184 62.89 44.72 5.87
CA LEU A 184 63.03 46.16 6.08
C LEU A 184 63.80 46.50 7.36
N GLU A 185 63.54 45.79 8.47
CA GLU A 185 64.25 45.96 9.74
C GLU A 185 65.74 45.67 9.59
N LEU A 186 66.10 44.58 8.91
CA LEU A 186 67.51 44.26 8.63
C LEU A 186 68.19 45.34 7.77
N ARG A 187 67.47 45.91 6.80
CA ARG A 187 67.99 46.99 5.96
C ARG A 187 68.20 48.29 6.76
N LEU A 188 67.29 48.61 7.67
CA LEU A 188 67.44 49.75 8.59
C LEU A 188 68.65 49.56 9.51
N LEU A 189 68.79 48.39 10.13
CA LEU A 189 69.95 48.07 10.98
C LEU A 189 71.28 48.20 10.21
N SER A 190 71.30 47.79 8.94
CA SER A 190 72.51 47.94 8.10
C SER A 190 72.82 49.40 7.74
N LEU A 191 71.82 50.27 7.66
CA LEU A 191 71.99 51.70 7.39
C LEU A 191 72.38 52.48 8.66
N GLU A 192 71.90 52.09 9.84
CA GLU A 192 72.25 52.71 11.12
C GLU A 192 73.67 52.37 11.59
N ASN A 193 74.24 51.24 11.15
CA ASN A 193 75.61 50.81 11.48
C ASN A 193 76.69 51.27 10.48
N SER A 194 76.36 52.09 9.47
CA SER A 194 77.33 52.79 8.59
C SER A 194 77.48 54.26 9.00
#